data_AF-A0A7C6B071-F1
#
_entry.id   AF-A0A7C6B071-F1
#
_cell.length_a   1.000
_cell.length_b   1.000
_cell.length_c   1.000
_cell.angle_alpha   90.00
_cell.angle_beta   90.00
_cell.angle_gamma   90.00
#
_symmetry.space_group_name_H-M   'P 1'
#
loop_
_entity.id
_entity.type
_entity.pdbx_description
1 polymer ?
#
loop_
_entity_poly.entity_id
_entity_poly.type
_entity_poly.pdbx_seq_one_letter_code
_entity_poly.pdbx_strand_id
1 'polypeptide(L)' 'RKNFIRIVPGDRVRVEISPYDPGKGRITYRER' A
#
# COMPACT_ATOMS: atom_id res chain seq x y z
N ARG A 1 5.58 -13.10 8.30
CA ARG A 1 4.79 -13.46 7.10
C ARG A 1 3.33 -13.12 7.38
N LYS A 2 2.66 -12.45 6.43
CA LYS A 2 1.22 -12.15 6.37
C LYS A 2 0.71 -10.94 7.18
N ASN A 3 1.14 -9.74 6.80
CA ASN A 3 0.42 -8.50 7.14
C ASN A 3 -0.66 -8.31 6.07
N PHE A 4 -1.83 -8.90 6.27
CA PHE A 4 -2.99 -8.67 5.41
C PHE A 4 -3.62 -7.33 5.75
N ILE A 5 -3.15 -6.26 5.11
CA ILE A 5 -3.81 -4.96 5.19
C ILE A 5 -5.12 -5.10 4.39
N ARG A 6 -6.26 -5.14 5.09
CA ARG A 6 -7.58 -5.17 4.46
C ARG A 6 -7.93 -3.76 4.02
N ILE A 7 -8.06 -3.56 2.71
CA ILE A 7 -8.32 -2.25 2.09
C ILE A 7 -9.83 -2.14 1.84
N VAL A 8 -10.41 -1.03 2.29
CA VAL A 8 -11.78 -0.63 1.96
C VAL A 8 -11.71 0.61 1.06
N PRO A 9 -12.54 0.73 0.00
CA PRO A 9 -12.58 1.93 -0.82
C PRO A 9 -12.94 3.15 0.06
N GLY A 10 -12.02 4.12 0.14
CA GLY A 10 -12.12 5.29 1.02
C GLY A 10 -10.95 5.43 2.00
N ASP A 11 -10.14 4.38 2.18
CA ASP A 11 -8.98 4.43 3.07
C ASP A 11 -7.78 5.15 2.43
N ARG A 12 -7.14 6.04 3.20
CA ARG A 12 -5.84 6.61 2.83
C ARG A 12 -4.73 5.63 3.18
N VAL A 13 -4.03 5.15 2.15
CA VAL A 13 -2.92 4.21 2.29
C VAL A 13 -1.62 4.84 1.78
N ARG A 14 -0.52 4.58 2.49
CA ARG A 14 0.82 4.91 2.03
C ARG A 14 1.37 3.77 1.19
N VAL A 15 1.80 4.10 -0.01
CA VAL A 15 2.36 3.18 -0.99
C VAL A 15 3.84 3.50 -1.17
N GLU A 16 4.69 2.50 -1.03
CA GLU A 16 6.08 2.58 -1.46
C GLU A 16 6.17 2.09 -2.90
N ILE A 17 6.63 2.96 -3.79
CA ILE A 17 6.83 2.64 -5.20
C ILE A 17 8.32 2.38 -5.40
N SER A 18 8.63 1.28 -6.09
CA SER A 18 10.00 1.04 -6.52
C SER A 18 10.31 1.91 -7.75
N PRO A 19 11.49 2.56 -7.81
CA PRO A 19 11.82 3.52 -8.86
C PRO A 19 11.88 2.90 -10.27
N TYR A 20 11.96 1.58 -10.36
CA TYR A 20 12.04 0.84 -11.61
C TYR A 20 10.67 0.49 -12.21
N ASP A 21 9.61 0.44 -11.40
CA ASP A 21 8.28 0.03 -11.83
C ASP A 21 7.19 0.83 -11.09
N PRO A 22 6.81 2.02 -11.60
CA PRO A 22 5.76 2.84 -10.97
C PRO A 22 4.37 2.18 -10.99
N GLY A 23 4.17 1.16 -11.82
CA GLY A 23 2.91 0.39 -11.88
C GLY A 23 2.72 -0.62 -10.74
N LYS A 24 3.77 -0.92 -9.96
CA LYS A 24 3.72 -1.89 -8.86
C LYS A 24 4.17 -1.24 -7.55
N GLY A 25 3.21 -0.64 -6.86
CA GLY A 25 3.40 -0.12 -5.51
C GLY A 25 3.13 -1.17 -4.44
N ARG A 26 3.95 -1.18 -3.39
CA ARG A 26 3.70 -1.99 -2.18
C ARG A 26 3.06 -1.10 -1.12
N ILE A 27 1.88 -1.48 -0.65
CA ILE A 27 1.21 -0.77 0.45
C ILE A 27 1.86 -1.19 1.77
N THR A 28 2.41 -0.22 2.50
CA THR A 28 3.11 -0.44 3.77
C THR A 28 2.30 0.00 4.98
N TYR A 29 1.45 1.03 4.86
CA TYR A 29 0.74 1.58 6.02
C TYR A 29 -0.64 2.17 5.67
N ARG A 30 -1.57 2.11 6.62
CA ARG A 30 -2.85 2.81 6.58
C ARG A 30 -2.83 3.90 7.66
N GLU A 31 -3.02 5.15 7.26
CA GLU A 31 -3.26 6.24 8.20
C GLU A 31 -4.69 6.06 8.75
N ARG A 32 -4.85 6.00 10.08
CA ARG A 32 -6.16 5.96 10.72
C ARG A 32 -6.88 7.29 10.57
#